data_AF-A0A522EBX1-F1
#
_entry.id   AF-A0A522EBX1-F1
#
_cell.length_a   1.000
_cell.length_b   1.000
_cell.length_c   1.000
_cell.angle_alpha   90.00
_cell.angle_beta   90.00
_cell.angle_gamma   90.00
#
_symmetry.space_group_name_H-M   'P 1'
#
loop_
_entity.id
_entity.type
_entity.pdbx_description
1 polymer ?
#
loop_
_entity_poly.entity_id
_entity_poly.type
_entity_poly.pdbx_seq_one_letter_code
_entity_poly.pdbx_strand_id
1 'polypeptide(L)'
;MDIVLLSFGVAFASSILALLYAFVLTAKIRKQSPGTPAMQEIAAAIKQGAIAYLNRQYKTLAVVVVVLAAAIAALLYYTGSTQVAIITTVVTFILGAILSAIAGYAGMMVSVQANVRTAEAAKKGLKPAFKTAFMGGTVTGMAVVGLGLLGITSLYYYTNDPKMLLGFGFGASLISLFARVGGGIYTKGADVGADLVGKIEKGIPEDDPRNPAVIADNVGDNVGDCAGMAADLFESYTVTLL
;
A
#
# COMPACT_ATOMS: atom_id res chain seq x y z
N MET A 1 37.59 -0.75 -7.39
CA MET A 1 36.15 -0.74 -7.69
C MET A 1 35.60 0.52 -7.08
N ASP A 2 35.00 1.39 -7.88
CA ASP A 2 34.53 2.70 -7.44
C ASP A 2 33.48 2.52 -6.33
N ILE A 3 33.71 3.12 -5.15
CA ILE A 3 32.85 2.93 -3.96
C ILE A 3 31.40 3.30 -4.30
N VAL A 4 31.22 4.33 -5.13
CA VAL A 4 29.92 4.79 -5.60
C VAL A 4 29.21 3.72 -6.44
N LEU A 5 29.92 3.10 -7.39
CA LEU A 5 29.35 2.05 -8.23
C LEU A 5 29.00 0.80 -7.42
N LEU A 6 29.81 0.46 -6.42
CA LEU A 6 29.52 -0.61 -5.48
C LEU A 6 28.25 -0.31 -4.67
N SER A 7 28.10 0.91 -4.14
CA SER A 7 26.90 1.33 -3.40
C SER A 7 25.63 1.21 -4.23
N PHE A 8 25.64 1.67 -5.48
CA PHE A 8 24.51 1.51 -6.39
C PHE A 8 24.21 0.03 -6.67
N GLY A 9 25.23 -0.78 -6.92
CA GLY A 9 25.08 -2.22 -7.13
C GLY A 9 24.43 -2.93 -5.95
N VAL A 10 24.85 -2.60 -4.72
CA VAL A 10 24.26 -3.16 -3.49
C VAL A 10 22.81 -2.70 -3.29
N ALA A 11 22.49 -1.44 -3.57
CA ALA A 11 21.13 -0.91 -3.43
C ALA A 11 20.16 -1.55 -4.45
N PHE A 12 20.57 -1.68 -5.72
CA PHE A 12 19.78 -2.36 -6.73
C PHE A 12 19.62 -3.85 -6.43
N ALA A 13 20.69 -4.54 -6.03
CA ALA A 13 20.60 -5.95 -5.67
C ALA A 13 19.66 -6.16 -4.48
N SER A 14 19.78 -5.35 -3.43
CA SER A 14 18.94 -5.45 -2.22
C SER A 14 17.47 -5.20 -2.52
N SER A 15 17.16 -4.17 -3.30
CA SER A 15 15.77 -3.85 -3.67
C SER A 15 15.12 -4.95 -4.53
N ILE A 16 15.85 -5.47 -5.52
CA ILE A 16 15.38 -6.59 -6.35
C ILE A 16 15.17 -7.84 -5.50
N LEU A 17 16.11 -8.16 -4.61
CA LEU A 17 15.99 -9.32 -3.70
C LEU A 17 14.78 -9.21 -2.77
N ALA A 18 14.49 -8.01 -2.24
CA ALA A 18 13.31 -7.77 -1.42
C ALA A 18 12.01 -8.03 -2.21
N LEU A 19 11.91 -7.51 -3.43
CA LEU A 19 10.74 -7.73 -4.30
C LEU A 19 10.58 -9.20 -4.71
N LEU A 20 11.69 -9.88 -5.04
CA LEU A 20 11.68 -11.31 -5.34
C LEU A 20 11.23 -12.12 -4.12
N TYR A 21 11.70 -11.77 -2.92
CA TYR A 21 11.30 -12.44 -1.70
C TYR A 21 9.80 -12.22 -1.41
N ALA A 22 9.29 -10.99 -1.58
CA ALA A 22 7.87 -10.68 -1.49
C ALA A 22 7.04 -11.52 -2.49
N PHE A 23 7.52 -11.67 -3.72
CA PHE A 23 6.87 -12.51 -4.73
C PHE A 23 6.86 -13.99 -4.33
N VAL A 24 7.99 -14.53 -3.85
CA VAL A 24 8.10 -15.91 -3.39
C VAL A 24 7.15 -16.17 -2.21
N LEU A 25 7.08 -15.26 -1.25
CA LEU A 25 6.17 -15.38 -0.12
C LEU A 25 4.70 -15.30 -0.56
N THR A 26 4.36 -14.40 -1.49
CA THR A 26 3.02 -14.33 -2.08
C THR A 26 2.64 -15.65 -2.75
N ALA A 27 3.55 -16.24 -3.52
CA ALA A 27 3.34 -17.54 -4.16
C ALA A 27 3.16 -18.66 -3.11
N LYS A 28 3.92 -18.63 -2.01
CA LYS A 28 3.75 -19.58 -0.90
C LYS A 28 2.40 -19.42 -0.21
N ILE A 29 1.93 -18.20 0.03
CA ILE A 29 0.59 -17.93 0.59
C ILE A 29 -0.47 -18.50 -0.37
N ARG A 30 -0.42 -18.16 -1.66
CA ARG A 30 -1.39 -18.62 -2.67
C ARG A 30 -1.54 -20.13 -2.74
N LYS A 31 -0.45 -20.88 -2.56
CA LYS A 31 -0.43 -22.35 -2.54
C LYS A 31 -1.13 -22.97 -1.32
N GLN A 32 -1.35 -22.21 -0.24
CA GLN A 32 -2.11 -22.71 0.90
C GLN A 32 -3.60 -22.78 0.57
N SER A 33 -4.29 -23.74 1.20
CA SER A 33 -5.74 -23.91 1.07
C SER A 33 -6.49 -22.65 1.48
N PRO A 34 -7.41 -22.13 0.66
CA PRO A 34 -8.27 -21.01 1.02
C PRO A 34 -9.46 -21.43 1.89
N GLY A 35 -9.49 -22.67 2.39
CA GLY A 35 -10.52 -23.17 3.30
C GLY A 35 -11.81 -23.59 2.59
N THR A 36 -12.91 -23.56 3.33
CA THR A 36 -14.22 -24.06 2.87
C THR A 36 -14.86 -23.15 1.81
N PRO A 37 -15.86 -23.62 1.05
CA PRO A 37 -16.58 -22.78 0.09
C PRO A 37 -17.17 -21.50 0.72
N ALA A 38 -17.74 -21.59 1.93
CA ALA A 38 -18.27 -20.45 2.65
C ALA A 38 -17.17 -19.40 2.98
N MET A 39 -15.98 -19.84 3.38
CA MET A 39 -14.85 -18.94 3.63
C MET A 39 -14.40 -18.23 2.34
N GLN A 40 -14.40 -18.94 1.22
CA GLN A 40 -14.03 -18.40 -0.08
C GLN A 40 -15.05 -17.37 -0.58
N GLU A 41 -16.34 -17.59 -0.33
CA GLU A 41 -17.41 -16.66 -0.66
C GLU A 41 -17.26 -15.33 0.09
N ILE A 42 -17.07 -15.38 1.42
CA ILE A 42 -16.82 -14.19 2.25
C ILE A 42 -15.56 -13.46 1.79
N ALA A 43 -14.47 -14.20 1.56
CA ALA A 43 -13.22 -13.62 1.08
C ALA A 43 -13.36 -12.96 -0.30
N ALA A 44 -14.21 -13.51 -1.18
CA ALA A 44 -14.50 -12.93 -2.48
C ALA A 44 -15.27 -11.61 -2.35
N ALA A 45 -16.26 -11.54 -1.45
CA ALA A 45 -17.00 -10.31 -1.16
C ALA A 45 -16.08 -9.20 -0.62
N ILE A 46 -15.23 -9.53 0.35
CA ILE A 46 -14.23 -8.59 0.90
C ILE A 46 -13.27 -8.13 -0.20
N LYS A 47 -12.76 -9.06 -1.02
CA LYS A 47 -11.86 -8.73 -2.13
C LYS A 47 -12.52 -7.78 -3.13
N GLN A 48 -13.76 -8.05 -3.50
CA GLN A 48 -14.50 -7.23 -4.46
C GLN A 48 -14.72 -5.82 -3.90
N GLY A 49 -15.13 -5.71 -2.64
CA GLY A 49 -15.29 -4.42 -1.96
C GLY A 49 -14.00 -3.62 -1.89
N ALA A 50 -12.90 -4.25 -1.47
CA ALA A 50 -11.60 -3.60 -1.34
C ALA A 50 -11.05 -3.10 -2.69
N ILE A 51 -11.17 -3.90 -3.76
CA ILE A 51 -10.78 -3.50 -5.11
C ILE A 51 -11.66 -2.35 -5.62
N ALA A 52 -12.98 -2.44 -5.42
CA ALA A 52 -13.91 -1.40 -5.87
C ALA A 52 -13.60 -0.06 -5.18
N TYR A 53 -13.37 -0.08 -3.87
CA TYR A 53 -13.00 1.10 -3.09
C TYR A 53 -11.67 1.71 -3.57
N LEU A 54 -10.59 0.92 -3.62
CA LEU A 54 -9.28 1.44 -4.03
C LEU A 54 -9.28 1.97 -5.46
N ASN A 55 -9.96 1.31 -6.40
CA ASN A 55 -10.09 1.81 -7.77
C ASN A 55 -10.81 3.16 -7.81
N ARG A 56 -11.86 3.34 -7.00
CA ARG A 56 -12.57 4.61 -6.93
C ARG A 56 -11.72 5.70 -6.30
N GLN A 57 -11.04 5.38 -5.21
CA GLN A 57 -10.12 6.31 -4.52
C GLN A 57 -9.00 6.74 -5.46
N TYR A 58 -8.28 5.79 -6.06
CA TYR A 58 -7.13 6.09 -6.91
C TYR A 58 -7.52 6.80 -8.21
N LYS A 59 -8.69 6.51 -8.78
CA LYS A 59 -9.20 7.28 -9.93
C LYS A 59 -9.42 8.76 -9.57
N THR A 60 -9.89 9.02 -8.35
CA THR A 60 -10.06 10.39 -7.84
C THR A 60 -8.70 11.04 -7.58
N LEU A 61 -7.76 10.30 -6.96
CA LEU A 61 -6.41 10.79 -6.70
C LEU A 61 -5.60 11.06 -7.97
N ALA A 62 -5.80 10.29 -9.04
CA ALA A 62 -5.16 10.56 -10.32
C ALA A 62 -5.48 11.97 -10.84
N VAL A 63 -6.72 12.45 -10.65
CA VAL A 63 -7.10 13.82 -11.02
C VAL A 63 -6.35 14.84 -10.16
N VAL A 64 -6.28 14.60 -8.84
CA VAL A 64 -5.57 15.48 -7.90
C VAL A 64 -4.07 15.53 -8.21
N VAL A 65 -3.45 14.39 -8.54
CA VAL A 65 -2.05 14.30 -8.96
C VAL A 65 -1.81 15.14 -10.22
N VAL A 66 -2.67 15.04 -11.24
CA VAL A 66 -2.52 15.85 -12.46
C VAL A 66 -2.64 17.34 -12.18
N VAL A 67 -3.63 17.74 -11.38
CA VAL A 67 -3.83 19.15 -11.01
C VAL A 67 -2.63 19.70 -10.24
N LEU A 68 -2.13 18.94 -9.24
CA LEU A 68 -0.96 19.35 -8.46
C LEU A 68 0.32 19.33 -9.29
N ALA A 69 0.50 18.37 -10.19
CA ALA A 69 1.63 18.36 -11.12
C ALA A 69 1.66 19.63 -11.98
N ALA A 70 0.50 20.05 -12.51
CA ALA A 70 0.39 21.29 -13.28
C ALA A 70 0.66 22.53 -12.41
N ALA A 71 0.16 22.55 -11.17
CA ALA A 71 0.41 23.64 -10.23
C ALA A 71 1.90 23.77 -9.84
N ILE A 72 2.56 22.64 -9.56
CA ILE A 72 4.01 22.59 -9.30
C ILE A 72 4.77 23.12 -10.52
N ALA A 73 4.42 22.68 -11.72
CA ALA A 73 5.07 23.11 -12.95
C ALA A 73 4.93 24.63 -13.16
N ALA A 74 3.73 25.17 -12.99
CA ALA A 74 3.44 26.60 -13.14
C ALA A 74 4.16 27.45 -12.08
N LEU A 75 4.22 26.97 -10.83
CA LEU A 75 4.92 27.66 -9.75
C LEU A 75 6.43 27.71 -10.03
N LEU A 76 7.03 26.57 -10.38
CA LEU A 76 8.45 26.52 -10.69
C LEU A 76 8.81 27.40 -11.90
N TYR A 77 7.96 27.43 -12.92
CA TYR A 77 8.09 28.36 -14.04
C TYR A 77 8.07 29.83 -13.59
N TYR A 78 7.12 30.21 -12.74
CA TYR A 78 7.01 31.59 -12.22
C TYR A 78 8.23 32.00 -11.38
N THR A 79 8.79 31.08 -10.60
CA THR A 79 10.00 31.32 -9.79
C THR A 79 11.30 31.38 -10.60
N GLY A 80 11.24 31.24 -11.93
CA GLY A 80 12.41 31.28 -12.81
C GLY A 80 13.26 30.01 -12.78
N SER A 81 12.69 28.87 -12.37
CA SER A 81 13.40 27.58 -12.42
C SER A 81 13.68 27.16 -13.87
N THR A 82 14.77 26.41 -14.08
CA THR A 82 15.11 25.91 -15.43
C THR A 82 14.07 24.91 -15.93
N GLN A 83 13.87 24.83 -17.24
CA GLN A 83 12.95 23.85 -17.84
C GLN A 83 13.26 22.41 -17.43
N VAL A 84 14.55 22.08 -17.30
CA VAL A 84 15.01 20.76 -16.84
C VAL A 84 14.55 20.50 -15.41
N ALA A 85 14.71 21.45 -14.50
CA ALA A 85 14.26 21.28 -13.11
C ALA A 85 12.74 21.10 -13.02
N ILE A 86 11.97 21.88 -13.78
CA ILE A 86 10.51 21.79 -13.82
C ILE A 86 10.06 20.39 -14.26
N ILE A 87 10.58 19.92 -15.41
CA ILE A 87 10.21 18.62 -15.97
C ILE A 87 10.61 17.49 -15.00
N THR A 88 11.83 17.53 -14.48
CA THR A 88 12.29 16.46 -13.58
C THR A 88 11.48 16.41 -12.30
N THR A 89 11.21 17.55 -11.64
CA THR A 89 10.40 17.57 -10.40
C THR A 89 8.99 17.03 -10.63
N VAL A 90 8.36 17.38 -11.75
CA VAL A 90 7.01 16.87 -12.10
C VAL A 90 7.03 15.37 -12.37
N VAL A 91 8.04 14.89 -13.10
CA VAL A 91 8.20 13.46 -13.40
C VAL A 91 8.48 12.67 -12.11
N THR A 92 9.37 13.14 -11.24
CA THR A 92 9.67 12.46 -9.98
C THR A 92 8.47 12.47 -9.04
N PHE A 93 7.70 13.56 -9.00
CA PHE A 93 6.42 13.65 -8.29
C PHE A 93 5.41 12.59 -8.75
N ILE A 94 5.17 12.50 -10.06
CA ILE A 94 4.25 11.49 -10.60
C ILE A 94 4.77 10.08 -10.31
N LEU A 95 6.08 9.84 -10.42
CA LEU A 95 6.68 8.54 -10.13
C LEU A 95 6.51 8.15 -8.65
N GLY A 96 6.75 9.07 -7.72
CA GLY A 96 6.54 8.85 -6.28
C GLY A 96 5.09 8.51 -5.95
N ALA A 97 4.15 9.22 -6.57
CA ALA A 97 2.73 8.94 -6.43
C ALA A 97 2.38 7.53 -6.97
N ILE A 98 2.88 7.17 -8.16
CA ILE A 98 2.62 5.85 -8.76
C ILE A 98 3.18 4.72 -7.89
N LEU A 99 4.44 4.84 -7.43
CA LEU A 99 5.06 3.77 -6.63
C LEU A 99 4.40 3.63 -5.25
N SER A 100 4.00 4.74 -4.61
CA SER A 100 3.22 4.71 -3.37
C SER A 100 1.86 4.02 -3.57
N ALA A 101 1.16 4.35 -4.67
CA ALA A 101 -0.11 3.71 -5.01
C ALA A 101 0.04 2.20 -5.27
N ILE A 102 1.10 1.80 -5.97
CA ILE A 102 1.43 0.37 -6.22
C ILE A 102 1.72 -0.34 -4.90
N ALA A 103 2.50 0.27 -3.99
CA ALA A 103 2.79 -0.31 -2.68
C ALA A 103 1.49 -0.56 -1.87
N GLY A 104 0.60 0.44 -1.81
CA GLY A 104 -0.71 0.31 -1.18
C GLY A 104 -1.58 -0.79 -1.79
N TYR A 105 -1.67 -0.83 -3.13
CA TYR A 105 -2.49 -1.80 -3.84
C TYR A 105 -1.94 -3.24 -3.70
N ALA A 106 -0.62 -3.40 -3.79
CA ALA A 106 0.04 -4.69 -3.59
C ALA A 106 -0.17 -5.21 -2.16
N GLY A 107 -0.04 -4.33 -1.16
CA GLY A 107 -0.31 -4.65 0.24
C GLY A 107 -1.73 -5.16 0.45
N MET A 108 -2.73 -4.39 -0.01
CA MET A 108 -4.15 -4.78 0.06
C MET A 108 -4.39 -6.16 -0.58
N MET A 109 -3.90 -6.35 -1.80
CA MET A 109 -4.14 -7.59 -2.55
C MET A 109 -3.61 -8.81 -1.82
N VAL A 110 -2.45 -8.70 -1.17
CA VAL A 110 -1.84 -9.80 -0.44
C VAL A 110 -2.59 -10.03 0.88
N SER A 111 -2.95 -8.98 1.61
CA SER A 111 -3.73 -9.07 2.84
C SER A 111 -5.03 -9.84 2.62
N VAL A 112 -5.86 -9.43 1.65
CA VAL A 112 -7.13 -10.14 1.35
C VAL A 112 -6.91 -11.63 1.06
N GLN A 113 -5.83 -11.99 0.36
CA GLN A 113 -5.50 -13.38 0.07
C GLN A 113 -4.99 -14.14 1.28
N ALA A 114 -4.27 -13.47 2.19
CA ALA A 114 -3.72 -14.04 3.40
C ALA A 114 -4.80 -14.26 4.46
N ASN A 115 -5.78 -13.35 4.60
CA ASN A 115 -6.81 -13.39 5.65
C ASN A 115 -7.56 -14.73 5.68
N VAL A 116 -8.12 -15.16 4.55
CA VAL A 116 -8.87 -16.42 4.46
C VAL A 116 -8.00 -17.65 4.74
N ARG A 117 -6.72 -17.60 4.37
CA ARG A 117 -5.76 -18.68 4.60
C ARG A 117 -5.28 -18.72 6.04
N THR A 118 -5.18 -17.57 6.70
CA THR A 118 -4.93 -17.45 8.14
C THR A 118 -6.09 -18.07 8.91
N ALA A 119 -7.34 -17.78 8.54
CA ALA A 119 -8.52 -18.40 9.15
C ALA A 119 -8.54 -19.93 8.98
N GLU A 120 -8.18 -20.43 7.79
CA GLU A 120 -8.07 -21.88 7.56
C GLU A 120 -6.93 -22.51 8.37
N ALA A 121 -5.79 -21.84 8.45
CA ALA A 121 -4.65 -22.27 9.24
C ALA A 121 -4.96 -22.28 10.75
N ALA A 122 -5.84 -21.41 11.23
CA ALA A 122 -6.26 -21.33 12.63
C ALA A 122 -6.96 -22.60 13.12
N LYS A 123 -7.60 -23.38 12.22
CA LYS A 123 -8.14 -24.71 12.56
C LYS A 123 -7.07 -25.69 13.04
N LYS A 124 -5.79 -25.45 12.70
CA LYS A 124 -4.63 -26.24 13.11
C LYS A 124 -3.89 -25.63 14.31
N GLY A 125 -4.43 -24.56 14.90
CA GLY A 125 -3.88 -23.86 16.05
C GLY A 125 -3.25 -22.50 15.72
N LEU A 126 -2.79 -21.81 16.77
CA LEU A 126 -2.26 -20.46 16.69
C LEU A 126 -0.97 -20.36 15.87
N LYS A 127 -0.02 -21.29 16.06
CA LYS A 127 1.29 -21.28 15.40
C LYS A 127 1.18 -21.25 13.86
N PRO A 128 0.40 -22.15 13.21
CA PRO A 128 0.23 -22.09 11.75
C PRO A 128 -0.51 -20.83 11.28
N ALA A 129 -1.54 -20.36 12.02
CA ALA A 129 -2.23 -19.12 11.69
C ALA A 129 -1.29 -17.90 11.72
N PHE A 130 -0.54 -17.74 12.82
CA PHE A 130 0.43 -16.67 12.98
C PHE A 130 1.49 -16.71 11.87
N LYS A 131 1.99 -17.89 11.51
CA LYS A 131 2.96 -18.03 10.41
C LYS A 131 2.40 -17.50 9.09
N THR A 132 1.15 -17.81 8.75
CA THR A 132 0.51 -17.32 7.51
C THR A 132 0.25 -15.82 7.55
N ALA A 133 -0.26 -15.30 8.67
CA ALA A 133 -0.46 -13.86 8.87
C ALA A 133 0.87 -13.08 8.78
N PHE A 134 1.91 -13.56 9.46
CA PHE A 134 3.24 -12.95 9.46
C PHE A 134 3.86 -12.95 8.05
N MET A 135 3.69 -14.05 7.30
CA MET A 135 4.10 -14.08 5.89
C MET A 135 3.37 -13.01 5.06
N GLY A 136 2.07 -12.81 5.29
CA GLY A 136 1.29 -11.75 4.64
C GLY A 136 1.86 -10.35 4.91
N GLY A 137 2.08 -10.01 6.18
CA GLY A 137 2.68 -8.73 6.57
C GLY A 137 4.12 -8.56 6.03
N THR A 138 4.91 -9.63 6.02
CA THR A 138 6.28 -9.62 5.46
C THR A 138 6.28 -9.26 3.98
N VAL A 139 5.31 -9.75 3.20
CA VAL A 139 5.19 -9.39 1.78
C VAL A 139 5.00 -7.89 1.61
N THR A 140 4.08 -7.30 2.36
CA THR A 140 3.81 -5.85 2.30
C THR A 140 5.05 -5.05 2.67
N GLY A 141 5.72 -5.40 3.79
CA GLY A 141 6.95 -4.72 4.20
C GLY A 141 8.07 -4.81 3.15
N MET A 142 8.28 -6.00 2.58
CA MET A 142 9.30 -6.22 1.54
C MET A 142 8.98 -5.52 0.22
N ALA A 143 7.69 -5.42 -0.13
CA ALA A 143 7.23 -4.66 -1.29
C ALA A 143 7.46 -3.15 -1.07
N VAL A 144 7.13 -2.63 0.10
CA VAL A 144 7.33 -1.21 0.47
C VAL A 144 8.81 -0.82 0.37
N VAL A 145 9.69 -1.53 1.07
CA VAL A 145 11.13 -1.20 1.06
C VAL A 145 11.77 -1.47 -0.30
N GLY A 146 11.35 -2.54 -0.99
CA GLY A 146 11.86 -2.90 -2.30
C GLY A 146 11.51 -1.85 -3.36
N LEU A 147 10.24 -1.41 -3.42
CA LEU A 147 9.81 -0.36 -4.35
C LEU A 147 10.42 1.00 -4.00
N GLY A 148 10.49 1.35 -2.71
CA GLY A 148 11.02 2.63 -2.26
C GLY A 148 12.51 2.77 -2.57
N LEU A 149 13.30 1.75 -2.21
CA LEU A 149 14.74 1.73 -2.47
C LEU A 149 15.03 1.69 -3.96
N LEU A 150 14.31 0.88 -4.73
CA LEU A 150 14.47 0.82 -6.18
C LEU A 150 14.18 2.18 -6.83
N GLY A 151 13.07 2.81 -6.46
CA GLY A 151 12.66 4.11 -6.98
C GLY A 151 13.68 5.21 -6.72
N ILE A 152 14.11 5.36 -5.46
CA ILE A 152 15.11 6.37 -5.07
C ILE A 152 16.46 6.09 -5.72
N THR A 153 16.92 4.84 -5.69
CA THR A 153 18.22 4.47 -6.27
C THR A 153 18.24 4.72 -7.78
N SER A 154 17.18 4.34 -8.49
CA SER A 154 17.03 4.63 -9.93
C SER A 154 17.06 6.13 -10.20
N LEU A 155 16.27 6.92 -9.48
CA LEU A 155 16.23 8.36 -9.69
C LEU A 155 17.58 9.03 -9.40
N TYR A 156 18.22 8.67 -8.29
CA TYR A 156 19.51 9.25 -7.91
C TYR A 156 20.62 8.84 -8.89
N TYR A 157 20.60 7.59 -9.38
CA TYR A 157 21.56 7.12 -10.38
C TYR A 157 21.52 7.92 -11.68
N TYR A 158 20.32 8.29 -12.16
CA TYR A 158 20.17 9.06 -13.40
C TYR A 158 20.38 10.57 -13.21
N THR A 159 19.98 11.11 -12.06
CA THR A 159 19.99 12.57 -11.83
C THR A 159 21.28 13.07 -11.19
N ASN A 160 21.92 12.26 -10.34
CA ASN A 160 23.03 12.66 -9.44
C ASN A 160 22.74 13.94 -8.64
N ASP A 161 21.46 14.28 -8.41
CA ASP A 161 21.03 15.47 -7.68
C ASP A 161 19.95 15.10 -6.65
N PRO A 162 20.25 15.16 -5.34
CA PRO A 162 19.29 14.87 -4.28
C PRO A 162 18.06 15.79 -4.32
N LYS A 163 18.18 17.03 -4.81
CA LYS A 163 17.07 17.97 -4.88
C LYS A 163 15.96 17.49 -5.80
N MET A 164 16.31 16.70 -6.81
CA MET A 164 15.34 16.13 -7.75
C MET A 164 14.48 15.03 -7.12
N LEU A 165 14.93 14.44 -6.01
CA LEU A 165 14.18 13.44 -5.25
C LEU A 165 13.06 14.04 -4.40
N LEU A 166 13.10 15.35 -4.11
CA LEU A 166 12.05 16.03 -3.34
C LEU A 166 10.66 15.89 -4.00
N GLY A 167 10.61 15.93 -5.33
CA GLY A 167 9.37 15.67 -6.07
C GLY A 167 8.82 14.28 -5.75
N PHE A 168 9.68 13.25 -5.74
CA PHE A 168 9.31 11.88 -5.42
C PHE A 168 8.70 11.75 -4.02
N GLY A 169 9.35 12.33 -3.02
CA GLY A 169 8.82 12.37 -1.65
C GLY A 169 7.44 13.05 -1.61
N PHE A 170 7.30 14.22 -2.25
CA PHE A 170 6.03 14.94 -2.28
C PHE A 170 4.89 14.14 -2.94
N GLY A 171 5.20 13.39 -4.00
CA GLY A 171 4.24 12.50 -4.65
C GLY A 171 3.83 11.33 -3.77
N ALA A 172 4.79 10.72 -3.07
CA ALA A 172 4.53 9.65 -2.12
C ALA A 172 3.65 10.12 -0.95
N SER A 173 3.92 11.31 -0.39
CA SER A 173 3.15 11.93 0.71
C SER A 173 1.73 12.27 0.31
N LEU A 174 1.51 12.74 -0.92
CA LEU A 174 0.16 13.00 -1.40
C LEU A 174 -0.69 11.71 -1.39
N ILE A 175 -0.16 10.62 -1.93
CA ILE A 175 -0.89 9.35 -1.97
C ILE A 175 -1.06 8.77 -0.57
N SER A 176 -0.02 8.78 0.26
CA SER A 176 -0.10 8.35 1.66
C SER A 176 -1.23 9.07 2.41
N LEU A 177 -1.26 10.40 2.35
CA LEU A 177 -2.24 11.23 3.04
C LEU A 177 -3.67 10.80 2.68
N PHE A 178 -3.99 10.72 1.39
CA PHE A 178 -5.34 10.39 0.97
C PHE A 178 -5.69 8.91 1.15
N ALA A 179 -4.72 8.00 0.97
CA ALA A 179 -4.92 6.57 1.21
C ALA A 179 -5.29 6.33 2.68
N ARG A 180 -4.53 6.93 3.60
CA ARG A 180 -4.72 6.80 5.05
C ARG A 180 -5.99 7.48 5.54
N VAL A 181 -6.25 8.72 5.11
CA VAL A 181 -7.47 9.44 5.52
C VAL A 181 -8.71 8.79 4.93
N GLY A 182 -8.73 8.54 3.62
CA GLY A 182 -9.89 7.94 2.98
C GLY A 182 -10.17 6.54 3.52
N GLY A 183 -9.16 5.67 3.54
CA GLY A 183 -9.29 4.31 4.05
C GLY A 183 -9.66 4.29 5.54
N GLY A 184 -9.09 5.21 6.33
CA GLY A 184 -9.40 5.41 7.75
C GLY A 184 -10.86 5.81 8.00
N ILE A 185 -11.39 6.75 7.21
CA ILE A 185 -12.81 7.14 7.29
C ILE A 185 -13.71 5.95 6.93
N TYR A 186 -13.38 5.22 5.87
CA TYR A 186 -14.16 4.06 5.44
C TYR A 186 -14.18 2.97 6.52
N THR A 187 -13.01 2.56 7.02
CA THR A 187 -12.90 1.50 8.04
C THR A 187 -13.58 1.90 9.33
N LYS A 188 -13.26 3.08 9.89
CA LYS A 188 -13.82 3.49 11.19
C LYS A 188 -15.30 3.83 11.14
N GLY A 189 -15.81 4.29 9.99
CA GLY A 189 -17.24 4.43 9.80
C GLY A 189 -17.98 3.09 9.85
N ALA A 190 -17.39 2.03 9.29
CA ALA A 190 -17.97 0.69 9.29
C ALA A 190 -17.83 -0.02 10.64
N ASP A 191 -16.62 -0.04 11.20
CA ASP A 191 -16.23 -0.61 12.51
C ASP A 191 -17.15 -0.10 13.63
N VAL A 192 -17.21 1.23 13.82
CA VAL A 192 -18.05 1.84 14.88
C VAL A 192 -19.53 1.53 14.68
N GLY A 193 -20.02 1.52 13.43
CA GLY A 193 -21.41 1.21 13.13
C GLY A 193 -21.76 -0.27 13.39
N ALA A 194 -20.86 -1.18 13.00
CA ALA A 194 -21.02 -2.61 13.19
C ALA A 194 -21.04 -2.96 14.69
N ASP A 195 -20.08 -2.42 15.44
CA ASP A 195 -19.89 -2.73 16.84
C ASP A 195 -20.97 -2.16 17.75
N LEU A 196 -21.35 -0.89 17.56
CA LEU A 196 -22.37 -0.26 18.40
C LEU A 196 -23.73 -0.96 18.25
N VAL A 197 -24.20 -1.13 17.02
CA VAL A 197 -25.51 -1.74 16.78
C VAL A 197 -25.48 -3.24 17.09
N GLY A 198 -24.42 -3.94 16.69
CA GLY A 198 -24.27 -5.38 16.90
C GLY A 198 -24.14 -5.74 18.38
N LYS A 199 -23.08 -5.26 19.02
CA LYS A 199 -22.69 -5.68 20.37
C LYS A 199 -23.54 -5.00 21.44
N ILE A 200 -23.79 -3.70 21.30
CA ILE A 200 -24.41 -2.90 22.38
C ILE A 200 -25.94 -2.90 22.27
N GLU A 201 -26.51 -2.67 21.08
CA GLU A 201 -27.96 -2.56 20.94
C GLU A 201 -28.66 -3.91 20.75
N LYS A 202 -28.06 -4.81 19.96
CA LYS A 202 -28.67 -6.12 19.62
C LYS A 202 -28.11 -7.28 20.43
N GLY A 203 -26.97 -7.12 21.09
CA GLY A 203 -26.33 -8.17 21.89
C GLY A 203 -25.91 -9.38 21.04
N ILE A 204 -25.62 -9.20 19.75
CA ILE A 204 -25.06 -10.24 18.90
C ILE A 204 -23.52 -10.20 18.95
N PRO A 205 -22.83 -11.32 18.67
CA PRO A 205 -21.37 -11.35 18.61
C PRO A 205 -20.78 -10.34 17.63
N GLU A 206 -19.52 -9.97 17.86
CA GLU A 206 -18.69 -9.25 16.89
C GLU A 206 -18.51 -10.09 15.61
N ASP A 207 -18.40 -9.43 14.46
CA ASP A 207 -18.33 -10.06 13.13
C ASP A 207 -19.50 -11.03 12.79
N ASP A 208 -20.65 -10.88 13.45
CA ASP A 208 -21.79 -11.76 13.19
C ASP A 208 -22.35 -11.56 11.77
N PRO A 209 -22.55 -12.64 10.98
CA PRO A 209 -22.99 -12.54 9.59
C PRO A 209 -24.38 -11.93 9.40
N ARG A 210 -25.17 -11.78 10.47
CA ARG A 210 -26.47 -11.09 10.45
C ARG A 210 -26.32 -9.57 10.42
N ASN A 211 -25.16 -9.05 10.80
CA ASN A 211 -24.89 -7.62 10.81
C ASN A 211 -24.44 -7.14 9.42
N PRO A 212 -25.21 -6.27 8.74
CA PRO A 212 -24.91 -5.86 7.37
C PRO A 212 -23.63 -5.03 7.24
N ALA A 213 -23.10 -4.48 8.34
CA ALA A 213 -21.89 -3.66 8.33
C ALA A 213 -20.59 -4.47 8.32
N VAL A 214 -20.63 -5.77 8.64
CA VAL A 214 -19.41 -6.60 8.85
C VAL A 214 -18.56 -6.75 7.58
N ILE A 215 -19.20 -6.85 6.41
CA ILE A 215 -18.43 -6.87 5.14
C ILE A 215 -17.73 -5.54 4.90
N ALA A 216 -18.38 -4.41 5.22
CA ALA A 216 -17.76 -3.10 5.05
C ALA A 216 -16.60 -2.91 6.03
N ASP A 217 -16.74 -3.40 7.27
CA ASP A 217 -15.69 -3.38 8.29
C ASP A 217 -14.44 -4.16 7.84
N ASN A 218 -14.64 -5.43 7.45
CA ASN A 218 -13.57 -6.29 6.95
C ASN A 218 -12.95 -5.77 5.63
N VAL A 219 -13.73 -5.09 4.77
CA VAL A 219 -13.18 -4.35 3.62
C VAL A 219 -12.31 -3.18 4.11
N GLY A 220 -12.79 -2.46 5.12
CA GLY A 220 -12.12 -1.37 5.81
C GLY A 220 -10.71 -1.72 6.25
N ASP A 221 -10.52 -2.85 6.93
CA ASP A 221 -9.19 -3.32 7.36
C ASP A 221 -8.21 -3.46 6.20
N ASN A 222 -8.69 -3.88 5.02
CA ASN A 222 -7.84 -4.08 3.86
C ASN A 222 -7.51 -2.76 3.15
N VAL A 223 -8.43 -1.79 3.14
CA VAL A 223 -8.24 -0.52 2.43
C VAL A 223 -7.60 0.57 3.28
N GLY A 224 -7.89 0.61 4.58
CA GLY A 224 -7.29 1.53 5.54
C GLY A 224 -6.01 0.94 6.13
N ASP A 225 -6.19 -0.13 6.92
CA ASP A 225 -5.13 -0.63 7.79
C ASP A 225 -4.03 -1.37 7.01
N CYS A 226 -4.33 -1.92 5.83
CA CYS A 226 -3.33 -2.51 4.95
C CYS A 226 -2.86 -1.54 3.86
N ALA A 227 -3.76 -1.10 2.97
CA ALA A 227 -3.36 -0.27 1.82
C ALA A 227 -2.83 1.12 2.25
N GLY A 228 -3.56 1.78 3.15
CA GLY A 228 -3.19 3.07 3.71
C GLY A 228 -1.87 2.99 4.48
N MET A 229 -1.71 2.00 5.36
CA MET A 229 -0.46 1.80 6.10
C MET A 229 0.73 1.50 5.17
N ALA A 230 0.54 0.71 4.12
CA ALA A 230 1.62 0.43 3.16
C ALA A 230 2.08 1.68 2.41
N ALA A 231 1.14 2.54 1.99
CA ALA A 231 1.46 3.83 1.38
C ALA A 231 2.14 4.80 2.37
N ASP A 232 1.71 4.79 3.63
CA ASP A 232 2.28 5.58 4.72
C ASP A 232 3.72 5.19 5.03
N LEU A 233 3.98 3.89 5.21
CA LEU A 233 5.33 3.39 5.43
C LEU A 233 6.24 3.58 4.21
N PHE A 234 5.71 3.45 3.00
CA PHE A 234 6.44 3.77 1.78
C PHE A 234 6.88 5.22 1.76
N GLU A 235 5.96 6.13 2.08
CA GLU A 235 6.29 7.55 2.17
C GLU A 235 7.35 7.82 3.23
N SER A 236 7.12 7.38 4.47
CA SER A 236 8.03 7.68 5.56
C SER A 236 9.42 7.12 5.30
N TYR A 237 9.50 5.91 4.73
CA TYR A 237 10.77 5.32 4.31
C TYR A 237 11.46 6.14 3.22
N THR A 238 10.71 6.51 2.18
CA THR A 238 11.28 7.21 1.02
C THR A 238 11.71 8.62 1.37
N VAL A 239 10.89 9.38 2.09
CA VAL A 239 11.20 10.74 2.54
C VAL A 239 12.40 10.76 3.50
N THR A 240 12.54 9.76 4.38
CA THR A 240 13.69 9.67 5.30
C THR A 240 15.02 9.40 4.57
N LEU A 241 14.96 8.79 3.39
CA LEU A 241 16.14 8.54 2.55
C LEU A 241 16.57 9.77 1.72
N LEU A 242 15.73 10.80 1.61
CA LEU A 242 16.00 12.03 0.86
C LEU A 242 16.82 13.03 1.67
#